data_AF-A0A3N4M2U2-F1
#
_entry.id   AF-A0A3N4M2U2-F1
#
_cell.length_a   1.000
_cell.length_b   1.000
_cell.length_c   1.000
_cell.angle_alpha   90.00
_cell.angle_beta   90.00
_cell.angle_gamma   90.00
#
_symmetry.space_group_name_H-M   'P 1'
#
loop_
_entity.id
_entity.type
_entity.pdbx_description
1 polymer ?
#
loop_
_entity_poly.entity_id
_entity_poly.type
_entity_poly.pdbx_seq_one_letter_code
_entity_poly.pdbx_strand_id
1 'polypeptide(L)'
;ISCSFLRPGARFVGKQSCGSQQYEVQVDLKHVDMSESFLCGYLRIKGLTDNHPTLTTYFEAEMIGPKYSFQTRHREWGADEKTDFQHWAKFPAYRPISQQAKKPDYIYKNFAQREYIFMRWKEYFLVPDHRVRQICGASFEGFYYVCFHQLTGSVSGIYYHTKSEKFQKLELSYVNEKTFGTFEFR
;
A
#
# COMPACT_ATOMS: atom_id res chain seq x y z
N ILE A 1 -14.63 -0.61 -15.82
CA ILE A 1 -13.99 0.64 -15.37
C ILE A 1 -12.54 0.56 -15.81
N SER A 2 -12.02 1.50 -16.60
CA SER A 2 -10.58 1.62 -16.87
C SER A 2 -10.01 2.62 -15.87
N CYS A 3 -9.01 2.22 -15.08
CA CYS A 3 -8.40 3.12 -14.10
C CYS A 3 -7.25 3.89 -14.75
N SER A 4 -7.38 5.21 -14.80
CA SER A 4 -6.31 6.09 -15.27
C SER A 4 -5.26 6.33 -14.20
N PHE A 5 -5.52 6.11 -12.90
CA PHE A 5 -4.64 6.53 -11.81
C PHE A 5 -3.61 5.48 -11.39
N LEU A 6 -3.89 4.18 -11.53
CA LEU A 6 -2.96 3.10 -11.18
C LEU A 6 -2.09 2.72 -12.38
N ARG A 7 -1.08 3.54 -12.67
CA ARG A 7 -0.20 3.37 -13.84
C ARG A 7 1.26 3.71 -13.52
N PRO A 8 2.23 3.21 -14.30
CA PRO A 8 3.63 3.64 -14.18
C PRO A 8 3.75 5.16 -14.25
N GLY A 9 4.55 5.74 -13.35
CA GLY A 9 4.77 7.19 -13.24
C GLY A 9 3.69 7.94 -12.46
N ALA A 10 2.61 7.29 -12.02
CA ALA A 10 1.62 7.95 -11.18
C ALA A 10 2.22 8.35 -9.82
N ARG A 11 1.87 9.56 -9.37
CA ARG A 11 2.29 10.13 -8.09
C ARG A 11 1.10 10.36 -7.19
N PHE A 12 1.27 10.04 -5.91
CA PHE A 12 0.29 10.26 -4.86
C PHE A 12 0.95 11.01 -3.71
N VAL A 13 0.22 11.92 -3.08
CA VAL A 13 0.68 12.67 -1.90
C VAL A 13 -0.37 12.69 -0.83
N GLY A 14 0.05 12.78 0.42
CA GLY A 14 -0.84 12.91 1.55
C GLY A 14 -0.09 12.71 2.85
N LYS A 15 -0.69 11.95 3.78
CA LYS A 15 -0.18 11.87 5.15
C LYS A 15 -0.24 10.46 5.72
N GLN A 16 0.74 10.15 6.57
CA GLN A 16 0.65 9.07 7.54
C GLN A 16 0.35 9.65 8.93
N SER A 17 -0.65 9.14 9.63
CA SER A 17 -1.08 9.62 10.95
C SER A 17 -1.04 8.52 12.00
N CYS A 18 -0.46 8.82 13.16
CA CYS A 18 -0.38 7.93 14.32
C CYS A 18 -0.72 8.74 15.59
N GLY A 19 -1.91 8.54 16.14
CA GLY A 19 -2.42 9.40 17.23
C GLY A 19 -2.47 10.87 16.81
N SER A 20 -1.77 11.73 17.55
CA SER A 20 -1.63 13.17 17.25
C SER A 20 -0.53 13.49 16.23
N GLN A 21 0.32 12.52 15.88
CA GLN A 21 1.44 12.71 14.97
C GLN A 21 1.00 12.56 13.52
N GLN A 22 1.51 13.43 12.64
CA GLN A 22 1.27 13.40 11.21
C GLN A 22 2.57 13.62 10.44
N TYR A 23 2.77 12.82 9.40
CA TYR A 23 3.96 12.87 8.54
C TYR A 23 3.52 13.02 7.09
N GLU A 24 4.20 13.88 6.33
CA GLU A 24 3.97 13.99 4.89
C GLU A 24 4.47 12.73 4.19
N VAL A 25 3.65 12.18 3.30
CA VAL A 25 3.99 11.01 2.49
C VAL A 25 3.79 11.31 1.01
N GLN A 26 4.75 10.86 0.20
CA GLN A 26 4.67 10.83 -1.25
C GLN A 26 4.93 9.39 -1.73
N VAL A 27 4.15 8.95 -2.71
CA VAL A 27 4.31 7.64 -3.36
C VAL A 27 4.46 7.84 -4.86
N ASP A 28 5.50 7.25 -5.44
CA ASP A 28 5.74 7.24 -6.88
C ASP A 28 5.68 5.79 -7.38
N LEU A 29 4.69 5.47 -8.22
CA LEU A 29 4.58 4.16 -8.86
C LEU A 29 5.58 4.05 -10.01
N LYS A 30 6.37 2.98 -10.01
CA LYS A 30 7.39 2.75 -11.05
C LYS A 30 6.96 1.71 -12.05
N HIS A 31 6.31 0.65 -11.60
CA HIS A 31 5.79 -0.39 -12.46
C HIS A 31 4.44 -0.87 -11.93
N VAL A 32 3.51 -1.18 -12.84
CA VAL A 32 2.19 -1.72 -12.53
C VAL A 32 1.88 -2.82 -13.53
N ASP A 33 1.68 -4.03 -13.02
CA ASP A 33 1.24 -5.19 -13.80
C ASP A 33 -0.01 -5.79 -13.15
N MET A 34 -1.15 -5.42 -13.71
CA MET A 34 -2.46 -5.91 -13.26
C MET A 34 -2.63 -7.42 -13.49
N SER A 35 -1.97 -7.99 -14.51
CA SER A 35 -2.09 -9.41 -14.84
C SER A 35 -1.37 -10.27 -13.80
N GLU A 36 -0.19 -9.82 -13.38
CA GLU A 36 0.60 -10.46 -12.33
C GLU A 36 0.18 -10.06 -10.90
N SER A 37 -0.85 -9.21 -10.77
CA SER A 37 -1.33 -8.68 -9.50
C SER A 37 -0.20 -8.01 -8.69
N PHE A 38 0.65 -7.26 -9.40
CA PHE A 38 1.90 -6.69 -8.90
C PHE A 38 2.01 -5.20 -9.22
N LEU A 39 2.55 -4.42 -8.29
CA LEU A 39 3.14 -3.12 -8.60
C LEU A 39 4.33 -2.85 -7.68
N CYS A 40 5.16 -1.89 -8.06
CA CYS A 40 6.23 -1.42 -7.20
C CYS A 40 6.46 0.08 -7.35
N GLY A 41 7.14 0.66 -6.36
CA GLY A 41 7.38 2.08 -6.34
C GLY A 41 8.26 2.52 -5.18
N TYR A 42 8.28 3.83 -4.96
CA TYR A 42 8.93 4.43 -3.82
C TYR A 42 7.91 5.07 -2.88
N LEU A 43 8.06 4.83 -1.58
CA LEU A 43 7.34 5.54 -0.53
C LEU A 43 8.34 6.48 0.14
N ARG A 44 8.02 7.76 0.17
CA ARG A 44 8.81 8.81 0.81
C ARG A 44 8.03 9.40 1.96
N ILE A 45 8.60 9.37 3.15
CA ILE A 45 8.01 9.96 4.37
C ILE A 45 8.94 11.04 4.92
N LYS A 46 8.37 12.19 5.32
CA LYS A 46 9.13 13.31 5.91
C LYS A 46 8.82 13.48 7.39
N GLY A 47 9.85 13.87 8.15
CA GLY A 47 9.73 14.24 9.56
C GLY A 47 9.52 13.07 10.52
N LEU A 48 9.80 11.83 10.09
CA LEU A 48 9.65 10.66 10.95
C LEU A 48 10.71 10.60 12.07
N THR A 49 11.90 11.13 11.80
CA THR A 49 13.02 11.18 12.75
C THR A 49 13.78 12.48 12.60
N ASP A 50 14.38 12.99 13.68
CA ASP A 50 15.17 14.23 13.65
C ASP A 50 16.45 14.09 12.79
N ASN A 51 17.08 12.92 12.84
CA ASN A 51 18.35 12.65 12.15
C ASN A 51 18.17 12.37 10.64
N HIS A 52 16.99 11.91 10.24
CA HIS A 52 16.65 11.64 8.85
C HIS A 52 15.36 12.38 8.50
N PRO A 53 15.46 13.64 8.02
CA PRO A 53 14.28 14.48 7.77
C PRO A 53 13.41 13.92 6.65
N THR A 54 13.95 13.04 5.81
CA THR A 54 13.21 12.33 4.77
C THR A 54 13.76 10.92 4.63
N LEU A 55 12.86 9.94 4.68
CA LEU A 55 13.15 8.53 4.41
C LEU A 55 12.45 8.15 3.11
N THR A 56 13.14 7.41 2.24
CA THR A 56 12.57 6.84 1.02
C THR A 56 12.86 5.35 0.98
N THR A 57 11.82 4.56 0.81
CA THR A 57 11.89 3.10 0.72
C THR A 57 11.38 2.63 -0.64
N TYR A 58 11.96 1.55 -1.14
CA TYR A 58 11.36 0.76 -2.22
C TYR A 58 10.29 -0.16 -1.63
N PHE A 59 9.14 -0.24 -2.28
CA PHE A 59 8.08 -1.18 -1.91
C PHE A 59 7.56 -1.96 -3.11
N GLU A 60 7.05 -3.15 -2.82
CA GLU A 60 6.27 -3.97 -3.75
C GLU A 60 4.87 -4.16 -3.20
N ALA A 61 3.93 -4.42 -4.09
CA ALA A 61 2.55 -4.62 -3.73
C ALA A 61 1.94 -5.86 -4.35
N GLU A 62 1.13 -6.53 -3.55
CA GLU A 62 0.24 -7.60 -3.97
C GLU A 62 -1.17 -7.07 -4.13
N MET A 63 -1.79 -7.28 -5.29
CA MET A 63 -3.21 -6.96 -5.49
C MET A 63 -4.10 -8.15 -5.11
N ILE A 64 -5.09 -7.91 -4.25
CA ILE A 64 -6.02 -8.95 -3.82
C ILE A 64 -6.90 -9.35 -4.99
N GLY A 65 -6.93 -10.64 -5.30
CA GLY A 65 -7.52 -11.19 -6.51
C GLY A 65 -7.39 -12.71 -6.60
N PRO A 66 -7.30 -13.27 -7.82
CA PRO A 66 -7.04 -14.69 -8.04
C PRO A 66 -5.71 -15.20 -7.47
N LYS A 67 -4.65 -14.38 -7.54
CA LYS A 67 -3.30 -14.75 -7.09
C LYS A 67 -3.11 -14.61 -5.58
N TYR A 68 -3.70 -13.56 -5.00
CA TYR A 68 -3.54 -13.21 -3.59
C TYR A 68 -4.90 -13.06 -2.90
N SER A 69 -5.13 -13.85 -1.83
CA SER A 69 -6.37 -13.75 -1.04
C SER A 69 -6.28 -12.64 0.02
N PHE A 70 -7.41 -12.35 0.70
CA PHE A 70 -7.45 -11.41 1.81
C PHE A 70 -6.62 -11.86 3.02
N GLN A 71 -6.43 -13.16 3.20
CA GLN A 71 -5.50 -13.70 4.19
C GLN A 71 -4.06 -13.54 3.71
N THR A 72 -3.21 -12.95 4.53
CA THR A 72 -1.79 -12.78 4.27
C THR A 72 -1.08 -14.13 4.40
N ARG A 73 -0.30 -14.52 3.39
CA ARG A 73 0.37 -15.85 3.33
C ARG A 73 1.89 -15.79 3.60
N HIS A 74 2.40 -14.62 3.95
CA HIS A 74 3.80 -14.38 4.32
C HIS A 74 3.96 -14.49 5.84
N ARG A 75 4.48 -15.62 6.32
CA ARG A 75 4.62 -15.89 7.76
C ARG A 75 5.50 -14.84 8.46
N GLU A 76 6.52 -14.37 7.76
CA GLU A 76 7.47 -13.36 8.21
C GLU A 76 6.87 -11.96 8.35
N TRP A 77 5.69 -11.69 7.77
CA TRP A 77 4.98 -10.42 7.97
C TRP A 77 4.20 -10.40 9.30
N GLY A 78 4.06 -11.54 9.97
CA GLY A 78 3.48 -11.67 11.31
C GLY A 78 1.96 -11.49 11.41
N ALA A 79 1.26 -11.26 10.29
CA ALA A 79 -0.19 -11.16 10.26
C ALA A 79 -0.85 -12.55 10.26
N ASP A 80 -1.78 -12.76 11.18
CA ASP A 80 -2.68 -13.91 11.21
C ASP A 80 -4.07 -13.56 10.63
N GLU A 81 -4.92 -14.56 10.44
CA GLU A 81 -6.27 -14.39 9.87
C GLU A 81 -7.12 -13.38 10.68
N LYS A 82 -6.99 -13.41 12.01
CA LYS A 82 -7.68 -12.47 12.89
C LYS A 82 -7.22 -11.04 12.62
N THR A 83 -5.91 -10.84 12.52
CA THR A 83 -5.28 -9.55 12.22
C THR A 83 -5.73 -9.05 10.85
N ASP A 84 -5.64 -9.89 9.81
CA ASP A 84 -6.04 -9.56 8.45
C ASP A 84 -7.46 -9.00 8.42
N PHE A 85 -8.42 -9.75 8.96
CA PHE A 85 -9.82 -9.33 8.90
C PHE A 85 -10.13 -8.13 9.79
N GLN A 86 -9.39 -7.91 10.89
CA GLN A 86 -9.50 -6.69 11.68
C GLN A 86 -9.02 -5.46 10.91
N HIS A 87 -7.95 -5.58 10.11
CA HIS A 87 -7.43 -4.47 9.29
C HIS A 87 -8.32 -4.23 8.08
N TRP A 88 -8.71 -5.28 7.34
CA TRP A 88 -9.60 -5.13 6.20
C TRP A 88 -10.96 -4.51 6.59
N ALA A 89 -11.50 -4.85 7.76
CA ALA A 89 -12.75 -4.27 8.28
C ALA A 89 -12.71 -2.76 8.51
N LYS A 90 -11.52 -2.14 8.54
CA LYS A 90 -11.39 -0.68 8.66
C LYS A 90 -11.71 0.05 7.35
N PHE A 91 -11.70 -0.62 6.21
CA PHE A 91 -12.07 -0.03 4.93
C PHE A 91 -13.59 -0.15 4.71
N PRO A 92 -14.33 0.95 4.53
CA PRO A 92 -15.76 0.89 4.23
C PRO A 92 -16.09 0.00 3.01
N ALA A 93 -15.23 0.05 1.98
CA ALA A 93 -15.35 -0.76 0.76
C ALA A 93 -15.26 -2.28 1.01
N TYR A 94 -14.69 -2.72 2.13
CA TYR A 94 -14.61 -4.14 2.49
C TYR A 94 -15.92 -4.66 3.11
N ARG A 95 -16.75 -3.79 3.69
CA ARG A 95 -17.99 -4.19 4.40
C ARG A 95 -18.90 -5.10 3.55
N PRO A 96 -19.20 -4.79 2.27
CA PRO A 96 -20.10 -5.61 1.46
C PRO A 96 -19.57 -7.02 1.16
N ILE A 97 -18.25 -7.21 1.18
CA ILE A 97 -17.60 -8.50 0.87
C ILE A 97 -17.10 -9.24 2.11
N SER A 98 -17.17 -8.62 3.29
CA SER A 98 -16.54 -9.09 4.53
C SER A 98 -16.93 -10.52 4.95
N GLN A 99 -18.18 -10.94 4.74
CA GLN A 99 -18.63 -12.29 5.06
C GLN A 99 -18.12 -13.34 4.06
N GLN A 100 -18.03 -12.97 2.79
CA GLN A 100 -17.53 -13.86 1.75
C GLN A 100 -16.02 -14.00 1.87
N ALA A 101 -15.30 -12.90 2.12
CA ALA A 101 -13.85 -12.86 2.24
C ALA A 101 -13.27 -13.70 3.39
N LYS A 102 -14.10 -14.09 4.37
CA LYS A 102 -13.73 -15.04 5.42
C LYS A 102 -13.77 -16.51 4.98
N LYS A 103 -14.39 -16.81 3.84
CA LYS A 103 -14.46 -18.19 3.35
C LYS A 103 -13.10 -18.57 2.74
N PRO A 104 -12.54 -19.75 3.07
CA PRO A 104 -11.22 -20.16 2.59
C PRO A 104 -11.09 -20.22 1.05
N ASP A 105 -12.20 -20.47 0.35
CA ASP A 105 -12.30 -20.59 -1.10
C ASP A 105 -12.69 -19.29 -1.80
N TYR A 106 -12.84 -18.19 -1.05
CA TYR A 106 -13.22 -16.92 -1.63
C TYR A 106 -12.11 -16.32 -2.49
N ILE A 107 -12.46 -16.03 -3.74
CA ILE A 107 -11.59 -15.35 -4.69
C ILE A 107 -12.21 -14.01 -5.05
N TYR A 108 -11.44 -12.94 -4.89
CA TYR A 108 -11.85 -11.60 -5.31
C TYR A 108 -11.74 -11.44 -6.84
N LYS A 109 -12.63 -12.11 -7.56
CA LYS A 109 -12.62 -12.16 -9.02
C LYS A 109 -12.85 -10.78 -9.63
N ASN A 110 -12.27 -10.57 -10.82
CA ASN A 110 -12.44 -9.37 -11.63
C ASN A 110 -12.09 -8.09 -10.86
N PHE A 111 -11.07 -8.15 -9.98
CA PHE A 111 -10.69 -7.04 -9.11
C PHE A 111 -10.36 -5.76 -9.89
N ALA A 112 -9.72 -5.90 -11.05
CA ALA A 112 -9.39 -4.79 -11.94
C ALA A 112 -10.63 -4.04 -12.47
N GLN A 113 -11.79 -4.71 -12.58
CA GLN A 113 -13.02 -4.10 -13.09
C GLN A 113 -13.89 -3.49 -11.98
N ARG A 114 -13.51 -3.65 -10.71
CA ARG A 114 -14.28 -3.14 -9.55
C ARG A 114 -13.94 -1.69 -9.24
N GLU A 115 -14.70 -1.05 -8.37
CA GLU A 115 -14.41 0.34 -7.97
C GLU A 115 -13.18 0.44 -7.04
N TYR A 116 -12.95 -0.61 -6.24
CA TYR A 116 -11.87 -0.66 -5.25
C TYR A 116 -10.93 -1.82 -5.54
N ILE A 117 -9.63 -1.54 -5.48
CA ILE A 117 -8.58 -2.55 -5.49
C ILE A 117 -7.98 -2.60 -4.09
N PHE A 118 -8.04 -3.77 -3.47
CA PHE A 118 -7.35 -4.02 -2.22
C PHE A 118 -5.93 -4.49 -2.54
N MET A 119 -4.95 -4.06 -1.74
CA MET A 119 -3.55 -4.42 -1.91
C MET A 119 -2.84 -4.58 -0.56
N ARG A 120 -1.70 -5.25 -0.56
CA ARG A 120 -0.72 -5.16 0.53
C ARG A 120 0.56 -4.55 0.00
N TRP A 121 1.10 -3.51 0.64
CA TRP A 121 2.37 -2.88 0.25
C TRP A 121 3.46 -3.21 1.26
N LYS A 122 4.53 -3.84 0.81
CA LYS A 122 5.69 -4.22 1.64
C LYS A 122 6.90 -3.41 1.23
N GLU A 123 7.45 -2.65 2.16
CA GLU A 123 8.74 -1.96 2.00
C GLU A 123 9.90 -2.94 2.20
N TYR A 124 10.97 -2.82 1.41
CA TYR A 124 12.11 -3.75 1.44
C TYR A 124 13.42 -3.10 1.88
N PHE A 125 13.77 -1.94 1.32
CA PHE A 125 15.04 -1.29 1.59
C PHE A 125 14.96 0.23 1.36
N LEU A 126 15.87 0.94 2.01
CA LEU A 126 16.03 2.38 1.86
C LEU A 126 16.75 2.74 0.55
N VAL A 127 16.43 3.92 0.03
CA VAL A 127 17.06 4.52 -1.14
C VAL A 127 17.65 5.86 -0.70
N PRO A 128 18.90 6.19 -1.08
CA PRO A 128 19.77 5.45 -1.99
C PRO A 128 20.55 4.29 -1.34
N ASP A 129 20.68 4.26 -0.02
CA ASP A 129 21.50 3.26 0.67
C ASP A 129 20.67 2.04 1.12
N HIS A 130 20.68 1.00 0.30
CA HIS A 130 19.99 -0.26 0.54
C HIS A 130 20.62 -1.12 1.65
N ARG A 131 21.78 -0.73 2.19
CA ARG A 131 22.49 -1.48 3.24
C ARG A 131 22.01 -1.10 4.64
N VAL A 132 21.38 0.06 4.78
CA VAL A 132 20.80 0.50 6.05
C VAL A 132 19.58 -0.35 6.37
N ARG A 133 19.67 -1.15 7.44
CA ARG A 133 18.61 -2.05 7.92
C ARG A 133 17.86 -1.51 9.13
N GLN A 134 18.45 -0.57 9.86
CA GLN A 134 17.89 -0.02 11.09
C GLN A 134 17.96 1.49 11.04
N ILE A 135 16.87 2.14 11.46
CA ILE A 135 16.79 3.58 11.64
C ILE A 135 16.44 3.85 13.10
N CYS A 136 17.17 4.74 13.76
CA CYS A 136 16.84 5.11 15.12
C CYS A 136 15.46 5.78 15.15
N GLY A 137 14.51 5.21 15.90
CA GLY A 137 13.15 5.76 16.02
C GLY A 137 12.19 5.42 14.88
N ALA A 138 12.59 4.62 13.88
CA ALA A 138 11.71 4.22 12.77
C ALA A 138 11.95 2.77 12.32
N SER A 139 10.93 2.15 11.71
CA SER A 139 11.02 0.82 11.11
C SER A 139 10.09 0.70 9.92
N PHE A 140 10.54 -0.04 8.89
CA PHE A 140 9.79 -0.42 7.69
C PHE A 140 9.66 -1.96 7.58
N GLU A 141 9.82 -2.67 8.69
CA GLU A 141 9.71 -4.14 8.74
C GLU A 141 8.27 -4.62 8.48
N GLY A 142 7.27 -3.79 8.77
CA GLY A 142 5.87 -4.09 8.55
C GLY A 142 5.44 -4.00 7.09
N PHE A 143 4.12 -3.94 6.90
CA PHE A 143 3.49 -3.72 5.61
C PHE A 143 2.20 -2.92 5.77
N TYR A 144 1.67 -2.41 4.67
CA TYR A 144 0.40 -1.68 4.66
C TYR A 144 -0.69 -2.56 4.06
N TYR A 145 -1.84 -2.62 4.72
CA TYR A 145 -3.11 -2.95 4.07
C TYR A 145 -3.57 -1.71 3.31
N VAL A 146 -3.97 -1.85 2.05
CA VAL A 146 -4.30 -0.72 1.19
C VAL A 146 -5.62 -0.96 0.46
N CYS A 147 -6.43 0.09 0.37
CA CYS A 147 -7.65 0.17 -0.43
C CYS A 147 -7.50 1.37 -1.37
N PHE A 148 -7.48 1.09 -2.67
CA PHE A 148 -7.35 2.09 -3.73
C PHE A 148 -8.67 2.27 -4.46
N HIS A 149 -9.10 3.52 -4.62
CA HIS A 149 -10.35 3.87 -5.30
C HIS A 149 -10.05 4.24 -6.76
N GLN A 150 -10.47 3.38 -7.69
CA GLN A 150 -10.12 3.48 -9.10
C GLN A 150 -10.72 4.72 -9.81
N LEU A 151 -11.79 5.31 -9.28
CA LEU A 151 -12.49 6.44 -9.89
C LEU A 151 -11.96 7.80 -9.43
N THR A 152 -11.44 7.89 -8.21
CA THR A 152 -10.95 9.16 -7.63
C THR A 152 -9.43 9.22 -7.55
N GLY A 153 -8.75 8.07 -7.63
CA GLY A 153 -7.32 7.97 -7.38
C GLY A 153 -6.95 8.16 -5.91
N SER A 154 -7.89 7.98 -4.98
CA SER A 154 -7.57 8.01 -3.55
C SER A 154 -7.01 6.67 -3.07
N VAL A 155 -6.04 6.75 -2.16
CA VAL A 155 -5.43 5.60 -1.48
C VAL A 155 -5.70 5.75 0.00
N SER A 156 -6.31 4.72 0.60
CA SER A 156 -6.39 4.58 2.04
C SER A 156 -5.58 3.36 2.46
N GLY A 157 -4.71 3.51 3.45
CA GLY A 157 -3.87 2.44 3.94
C GLY A 157 -3.81 2.40 5.46
N ILE A 158 -3.41 1.25 5.98
CA ILE A 158 -3.22 1.02 7.41
C ILE A 158 -1.95 0.21 7.58
N TYR A 159 -0.96 0.79 8.26
CA TYR A 159 0.29 0.12 8.58
C TYR A 159 0.07 -0.96 9.64
N TYR A 160 0.76 -2.09 9.47
CA TYR A 160 0.81 -3.17 10.42
C TYR A 160 2.24 -3.67 10.61
N HIS A 161 2.61 -3.80 11.88
CA HIS A 161 3.76 -4.56 12.36
C HIS A 161 3.47 -5.02 13.79
N THR A 162 3.98 -6.19 14.18
CA THR A 162 3.66 -6.82 15.47
C THR A 162 4.03 -5.99 16.70
N LYS A 163 5.03 -5.10 16.57
CA LYS A 163 5.55 -4.25 17.66
C LYS A 163 5.13 -2.78 17.54
N SER A 164 4.38 -2.43 16.50
CA SER A 164 4.01 -1.04 16.23
C SER A 164 2.68 -0.65 16.87
N GLU A 165 2.49 0.65 17.11
CA GLU A 165 1.19 1.20 17.46
C GLU A 165 0.16 0.82 16.38
N LYS A 166 -1.03 0.40 16.82
CA LYS A 166 -2.06 -0.11 15.91
C LYS A 166 -2.70 0.99 15.09
N PHE A 167 -3.05 0.65 13.86
CA PHE A 167 -3.90 1.44 12.98
C PHE A 167 -3.33 2.81 12.58
N GLN A 168 -2.02 2.89 12.35
CA GLN A 168 -1.43 4.07 11.72
C GLN A 168 -1.99 4.22 10.31
N LYS A 169 -2.67 5.33 10.04
CA LYS A 169 -3.41 5.53 8.80
C LYS A 169 -2.54 6.19 7.76
N LEU A 170 -2.63 5.72 6.52
CA LEU A 170 -2.04 6.33 5.34
C LEU A 170 -3.18 6.84 4.45
N GLU A 171 -3.18 8.12 4.11
CA GLU A 171 -4.19 8.70 3.24
C GLU A 171 -3.49 9.51 2.15
N LEU A 172 -3.65 9.10 0.90
CA LEU A 172 -3.01 9.73 -0.26
C LEU A 172 -4.04 10.06 -1.34
N SER A 173 -3.76 11.11 -2.08
CA SER A 173 -4.51 11.53 -3.26
C SER A 173 -3.60 11.60 -4.47
N TYR A 174 -4.11 11.18 -5.62
CA TYR A 174 -3.40 11.31 -6.89
C TYR A 174 -3.05 12.77 -7.19
N VAL A 175 -1.82 13.01 -7.63
CA VAL A 175 -1.37 14.31 -8.11
C VAL A 175 -1.49 14.33 -9.63
N ASN A 176 -2.32 15.25 -10.13
CA ASN A 176 -2.42 15.48 -11.57
C ASN A 176 -1.23 16.32 -12.04
N GLU A 177 -0.08 15.68 -12.23
CA GLU A 177 1.05 16.33 -12.87
C GLU A 177 0.86 16.37 -14.38
N LYS A 178 0.89 17.58 -14.94
CA LYS A 178 1.01 17.79 -16.38
C LYS A 178 2.44 17.45 -16.81
N THR A 179 2.82 16.18 -16.96
CA THR A 179 4.15 15.84 -17.49
C THR A 179 4.17 14.63 -18.44
N PHE A 180 5.14 14.72 -19.34
CA PHE A 180 5.30 14.13 -20.66
C PHE A 180 5.36 12.59 -20.74
N GLY A 181 4.98 12.08 -21.92
CA GLY A 181 4.94 10.69 -22.39
C GLY A 181 5.68 9.63 -21.58
N THR A 182 4.92 8.65 -21.10
CA THR A 182 5.42 7.34 -20.68
C THR A 182 6.06 6.62 -21.87
N PHE A 183 7.32 6.20 -21.74
CA PHE A 183 7.95 5.24 -22.63
C PHE A 183 7.79 3.83 -22.05
N GLU A 184 7.32 2.90 -22.87
CA GLU A 184 7.26 1.47 -22.57
C GLU A 184 8.40 0.80 -23.35
N PHE A 185 9.27 0.04 -22.67
CA PHE A 185 10.17 -0.89 -23.34
C PHE A 185 9.41 -2.19 -23.58
N ARG A 186 9.31 -2.59 -24.85
CA ARG A 186 8.80 -3.89 -25.29
C ARG A 186 9.94 -4.87 -25.51
#